data_AF-A0A2V8UAW6-F1
#
_entry.id   AF-A0A2V8UAW6-F1
#
_cell.length_a   1.000
_cell.length_b   1.000
_cell.length_c   1.000
_cell.angle_alpha   90.00
_cell.angle_beta   90.00
_cell.angle_gamma   90.00
#
_symmetry.space_group_name_H-M   'P 1'
#
loop_
_entity.id
_entity.type
_entity.pdbx_description
1 polymer ?
#
loop_
_entity_poly.entity_id
_entity_poly.type
_entity_poly.pdbx_seq_one_letter_code
_entity_poly.pdbx_strand_id
1 'polypeptide(L)'
;MLQHHVVNGELVVPPNYYFAMGDNRDSSLDSRYWGFVPRDNIIGKPLIIYWSYDAPTNQLSNSSISLDHVVDLAQNFFSKTRWRRTFMLIHGYPIK
;
A
#
# COMPACT_ATOMS: atom_id res chain seq x y z
N MET A 1 11.95 2.89 21.09
CA MET A 1 11.31 1.66 20.56
C MET A 1 12.28 0.85 19.70
N LEU A 2 12.67 1.32 18.49
CA LEU A 2 13.60 0.57 17.62
C LEU A 2 15.03 0.49 18.17
N GLN A 3 15.52 1.54 18.85
CA GLN A 3 16.89 1.60 19.38
C GLN A 3 17.25 0.46 20.33
N HIS A 4 16.27 -0.11 21.06
CA HIS A 4 16.50 -1.26 21.95
C HIS A 4 16.72 -2.59 21.19
N HIS A 5 16.51 -2.59 19.87
CA HIS A 5 16.64 -3.74 19.00
C HIS A 5 17.78 -3.53 17.99
N VAL A 6 18.66 -2.56 18.22
CA VAL A 6 19.85 -2.35 17.39
C VAL A 6 21.03 -3.10 18.00
N VAL A 7 21.62 -4.02 17.24
CA VAL A 7 22.78 -4.81 17.64
C VAL A 7 23.88 -4.55 16.62
N ASN A 8 25.04 -4.04 17.05
CA ASN A 8 26.17 -3.70 16.18
C ASN A 8 25.82 -2.75 15.01
N GLY A 9 24.85 -1.84 15.22
CA GLY A 9 24.40 -0.90 14.19
C GLY A 9 23.32 -1.44 13.24
N GLU A 10 22.96 -2.71 13.37
CA GLU A 10 21.89 -3.33 12.58
C GLU A 10 20.60 -3.46 13.39
N LEU A 11 19.46 -3.19 12.75
CA LEU A 11 18.16 -3.39 13.38
C LEU A 11 17.76 -4.86 13.31
N VAL A 12 17.64 -5.50 14.47
CA VAL A 12 17.22 -6.89 14.62
C VAL A 12 15.72 -6.95 14.89
N VAL A 13 14.96 -7.57 13.97
CA VAL A 13 13.52 -7.75 14.15
C VAL A 13 13.27 -8.90 15.14
N PRO A 14 12.48 -8.70 16.22
CA PRO A 14 12.22 -9.76 17.18
C PRO A 14 11.35 -10.88 16.57
N PRO A 15 11.37 -12.10 17.17
CA PRO A 15 10.53 -13.21 16.72
C PRO A 15 9.03 -12.84 16.72
N ASN A 16 8.29 -13.31 15.72
CA ASN A 16 6.85 -13.01 15.53
C ASN A 16 6.51 -11.55 15.22
N TYR A 17 7.50 -10.75 14.80
CA TYR A 17 7.30 -9.38 14.33
C TYR A 17 7.83 -9.18 12.92
N TYR A 18 7.39 -8.09 12.28
CA TYR A 18 7.84 -7.65 10.98
C TYR A 18 8.24 -6.18 11.03
N PHE A 19 9.27 -5.83 10.26
CA PHE A 19 9.57 -4.45 9.92
C PHE A 19 8.96 -4.16 8.54
N ALA A 20 7.94 -3.30 8.50
CA ALA A 20 7.25 -2.92 7.27
C ALA A 20 7.72 -1.53 6.81
N MET A 21 8.02 -1.39 5.52
CA MET A 21 8.46 -0.13 4.94
C MET A 21 7.73 0.09 3.62
N GLY A 22 7.22 1.30 3.41
CA GLY A 22 6.57 1.67 2.16
C GLY A 22 7.59 1.90 1.05
N ASP A 23 7.19 1.64 -0.20
CA ASP A 23 8.04 1.92 -1.36
C ASP A 23 8.26 3.43 -1.57
N ASN A 24 7.25 4.25 -1.25
CA ASN A 24 7.35 5.72 -1.27
C ASN A 24 8.01 6.23 0.02
N ARG A 25 9.33 6.10 0.12
CA ARG A 25 10.11 6.23 1.36
C ARG A 25 9.94 7.55 2.09
N ASP A 26 9.86 8.66 1.37
CA ASP A 26 9.75 10.01 1.97
C ASP A 26 8.31 10.35 2.37
N SER A 27 7.34 9.59 1.86
CA SER A 27 5.90 9.79 2.10
C SER A 27 5.25 8.50 2.61
N SER A 28 5.91 7.86 3.58
CA SER A 28 5.43 6.63 4.21
C SER A 28 5.62 6.71 5.73
N LEU A 29 4.50 6.78 6.45
CA LEU A 29 4.49 6.61 7.90
C LEU A 29 4.49 5.11 8.21
N ASP A 30 5.67 4.51 8.30
CA ASP A 30 5.87 3.06 8.45
C ASP A 30 6.69 2.69 9.70
N SER A 31 7.22 1.46 9.77
CA SER A 31 7.89 0.93 10.95
C SER A 31 9.08 1.78 11.43
N ARG A 32 9.66 2.63 10.56
CA ARG A 32 10.68 3.63 10.94
C ARG A 32 10.18 4.60 12.02
N TYR A 33 8.87 4.87 12.07
CA TYR A 33 8.24 5.83 12.96
C TYR A 33 7.49 5.16 14.11
N TRP A 34 6.67 4.14 13.82
CA TRP A 34 5.78 3.51 14.83
C TRP A 34 6.21 2.12 15.30
N GLY A 35 7.31 1.57 14.78
CA GLY A 35 7.89 0.30 15.26
C GLY A 35 7.42 -0.95 14.51
N PHE A 36 7.60 -2.12 15.12
CA PHE A 36 7.34 -3.40 14.47
C PHE A 36 5.86 -3.78 14.41
N VAL A 37 5.49 -4.57 13.39
CA VAL A 37 4.14 -5.13 13.24
C VAL A 37 4.10 -6.55 13.82
N PRO A 38 3.24 -6.86 14.79
CA PRO A 38 3.01 -8.25 15.22
C PRO A 38 2.53 -9.13 14.07
N ARG A 39 2.99 -10.38 14.01
CA ARG A 39 2.55 -11.37 13.01
C ARG A 39 1.03 -11.49 12.94
N ASP A 40 0.35 -11.48 14.09
CA ASP A 40 -1.11 -11.65 14.16
C ASP A 40 -1.89 -10.51 13.49
N ASN A 41 -1.27 -9.34 13.31
CA ASN A 41 -1.90 -8.20 12.63
C ASN A 41 -1.82 -8.29 11.09
N ILE A 42 -1.06 -9.24 10.55
CA ILE A 42 -0.85 -9.34 9.10
C ILE A 42 -1.80 -10.39 8.52
N ILE A 43 -2.76 -9.94 7.71
CA ILE A 43 -3.81 -10.75 7.09
C ILE A 43 -3.29 -11.62 5.94
N GLY A 44 -2.41 -11.08 5.07
CA GLY A 44 -1.98 -11.82 3.88
C GLY A 44 -1.03 -11.03 2.97
N LYS A 45 -0.76 -11.60 1.80
CA LYS A 45 0.08 -10.97 0.76
C LYS A 45 -0.80 -10.46 -0.40
N PRO A 46 -0.57 -9.24 -0.89
CA PRO A 46 -1.30 -8.73 -2.04
C PRO A 46 -0.93 -9.53 -3.30
N LEU A 47 -1.93 -9.94 -4.10
CA LEU A 47 -1.75 -10.87 -5.23
C LEU A 47 -1.99 -10.22 -6.60
N ILE A 48 -3.07 -9.46 -6.77
CA ILE A 48 -3.51 -8.91 -8.07
C ILE A 48 -3.95 -7.46 -7.89
N ILE A 49 -3.63 -6.62 -8.88
CA ILE A 49 -4.26 -5.31 -9.03
C ILE A 49 -5.58 -5.51 -9.80
N TYR A 50 -6.71 -5.64 -9.10
CA TYR A 50 -7.99 -5.95 -9.74
C TYR A 50 -8.49 -4.83 -10.67
N TRP A 51 -8.21 -3.57 -10.33
CA TRP A 51 -8.55 -2.40 -11.13
C TRP A 51 -7.70 -1.20 -10.70
N SER A 52 -7.42 -0.30 -11.64
CA SER A 52 -6.68 0.93 -11.38
C SER A 52 -7.25 2.06 -12.22
N TYR A 53 -7.68 3.14 -11.55
CA TYR A 53 -8.28 4.32 -12.17
C TYR A 53 -7.45 5.55 -11.83
N ASP A 54 -7.28 6.44 -12.81
CA ASP A 54 -6.58 7.71 -12.64
C ASP A 54 -7.51 8.80 -12.10
N ALA A 55 -7.64 8.87 -10.78
CA ALA A 55 -8.43 9.90 -10.10
C ALA A 55 -7.53 10.98 -9.49
N PRO A 56 -7.85 12.28 -9.65
CA PRO A 56 -7.25 13.34 -8.88
C PRO A 56 -7.59 13.22 -7.39
N THR A 57 -6.65 13.59 -6.52
CA THR A 57 -6.74 13.41 -5.06
C THR A 57 -7.98 14.08 -4.44
N ASN A 58 -8.41 15.21 -4.99
CA ASN A 58 -9.59 15.95 -4.53
C ASN A 58 -10.92 15.20 -4.75
N GLN A 59 -10.96 14.28 -5.72
CA GLN A 59 -12.14 13.44 -5.97
C GLN A 59 -12.20 12.25 -5.00
N LEU A 60 -11.06 11.82 -4.46
CA LEU A 60 -10.97 10.76 -3.45
C LEU A 60 -11.28 11.26 -2.02
N SER A 61 -11.09 12.56 -1.75
CA SER A 61 -11.32 13.13 -0.41
C SER A 61 -12.81 13.28 -0.05
N ASN A 62 -13.70 13.33 -1.06
CA ASN A 62 -15.14 13.44 -0.84
C ASN A 62 -15.77 12.04 -0.89
N SER A 63 -15.96 11.41 0.26
CA SER A 63 -16.49 10.04 0.36
C SER A 63 -17.99 9.91 0.04
N SER A 64 -18.67 11.00 -0.28
CA SER A 64 -20.07 11.00 -0.71
C SER A 64 -20.18 10.60 -2.20
N ILE A 65 -20.93 9.55 -2.49
CA ILE A 65 -21.28 9.16 -3.87
C ILE A 65 -22.25 10.20 -4.43
N SER A 66 -21.73 11.19 -5.17
CA SER A 66 -22.54 12.16 -5.92
C SER A 66 -22.83 11.63 -7.34
N LEU A 67 -23.93 12.09 -7.94
CA LEU A 67 -24.26 11.75 -9.34
C LEU A 67 -23.16 12.19 -10.31
N ASP A 68 -22.53 13.33 -10.05
CA ASP A 68 -21.43 13.83 -10.87
C ASP A 68 -20.22 12.87 -10.87
N HIS A 69 -19.94 12.21 -9.75
CA HIS A 69 -18.88 11.20 -9.67
C HIS A 69 -19.23 9.96 -10.51
N VAL A 70 -20.49 9.50 -10.48
CA VAL A 70 -20.94 8.37 -11.30
C VAL A 70 -20.86 8.70 -12.79
N VAL A 71 -21.25 9.91 -13.17
CA VAL A 71 -21.17 10.37 -14.56
C VAL A 71 -19.71 10.53 -15.01
N ASP A 72 -18.83 11.13 -14.20
CA ASP A 72 -17.39 11.24 -14.52
C ASP A 72 -16.76 9.86 -14.71
N LEU A 73 -17.09 8.92 -13.81
CA LEU A 73 -16.60 7.56 -13.91
C LEU A 73 -17.08 6.88 -15.20
N ALA A 74 -18.37 7.00 -15.54
CA ALA A 74 -18.93 6.37 -16.74
C ALA A 74 -18.34 6.96 -18.02
N GLN A 75 -18.22 8.29 -18.11
CA GLN A 75 -17.67 8.98 -19.28
C GLN A 75 -16.17 8.71 -19.46
N ASN A 76 -15.42 8.67 -18.36
CA ASN A 76 -13.97 8.50 -18.40
C ASN A 76 -13.49 7.08 -18.11
N PHE A 77 -14.42 6.11 -18.01
CA PHE A 77 -14.11 4.74 -17.65
C PHE A 77 -12.97 4.19 -18.50
N PHE A 78 -13.07 4.32 -19.82
CA PHE A 78 -12.09 3.76 -20.73
C PHE A 78 -10.79 4.57 -20.82
N SER A 79 -10.88 5.90 -20.69
CA SER A 79 -9.73 6.79 -20.85
C SER A 79 -8.86 6.87 -19.59
N LYS A 80 -9.48 6.93 -18.41
CA LYS A 80 -8.77 7.05 -17.12
C LYS A 80 -8.49 5.70 -16.47
N THR A 81 -9.07 4.59 -16.94
CA THR A 81 -8.65 3.26 -16.49
C THR A 81 -7.22 2.99 -16.96
N ARG A 82 -6.34 2.69 -16.00
CA ARG A 82 -4.95 2.34 -16.24
C ARG A 82 -4.86 0.85 -16.61
N TRP A 83 -5.27 0.52 -17.83
CA TRP A 83 -5.36 -0.86 -18.34
C TRP A 83 -4.08 -1.66 -18.16
N ARG A 84 -2.91 -1.04 -18.38
CA ARG A 84 -1.60 -1.68 -18.21
C ARG A 84 -1.40 -2.24 -16.80
N ARG A 85 -2.06 -1.69 -15.78
CA ARG A 85 -1.93 -2.15 -14.38
C ARG A 85 -3.01 -3.14 -13.97
N THR A 86 -4.12 -3.18 -14.69
CA THR A 86 -5.29 -3.96 -14.30
C THR A 86 -5.03 -5.44 -14.60
N PHE A 87 -5.40 -6.31 -13.67
CA PHE A 87 -5.09 -7.75 -13.64
C PHE A 87 -3.59 -8.10 -13.63
N MET A 88 -2.71 -7.14 -13.31
CA MET A 88 -1.31 -7.47 -13.08
C MET A 88 -1.14 -8.25 -11.79
N LEU A 89 -0.41 -9.36 -11.87
CA LEU A 89 0.09 -10.07 -10.70
C LEU A 89 1.17 -9.24 -10.01
N ILE A 90 1.05 -9.14 -8.69
CA ILE A 90 2.05 -8.50 -7.85
C ILE A 90 3.19 -9.50 -7.66
N HIS A 91 4.33 -9.18 -8.26
CA HIS A 91 5.54 -9.97 -8.10
C HIS A 91 6.15 -9.62 -6.75
N GLY A 92 5.87 -10.43 -5.73
CA GLY A 92 6.65 -10.42 -4.50
C GLY A 92 8.04 -10.98 -4.76
N TYR A 93 9.05 -10.45 -4.07
CA TYR A 93 10.37 -11.08 -4.06
C TYR A 93 10.21 -12.52 -3.54
N PRO A 94 10.78 -13.54 -4.20
CA PRO A 94 10.69 -14.91 -3.70
C PRO A 94 11.37 -14.97 -2.33
N ILE A 95 10.60 -15.39 -1.32
CA ILE A 95 11.16 -15.71 -0.01
C ILE A 95 11.87 -17.06 -0.21
N LYS A 96 13.20 -17.05 -0.16
CA LYS A 96 14.01 -18.28 -0.18
C LYS A 96 13.76 -19.10 1.08
#